data_AF-A0A8D0YVI4-F1
#
_entry.id   AF-A0A8D0YVI4-F1
#
_cell.length_a   1.000
_cell.length_b   1.000
_cell.length_c   1.000
_cell.angle_alpha   90.00
_cell.angle_beta   90.00
_cell.angle_gamma   90.00
#
_symmetry.space_group_name_H-M   'P 1'
#
loop_
_entity.id
_entity.type
_entity.pdbx_description
1 polymer ?
#
loop_
_entity_poly.entity_id
_entity_poly.type
_entity_poly.pdbx_seq_one_letter_code
_entity_poly.pdbx_strand_id
1 'polypeptide(L)'
;GHKTSPLVAVSQEREVRAMVGSDVRLACVSLEEGSFDLNDVFVYWQISEPGKANAKSVVTYYLPENSSAGHSDNHYRDRAWLSLDSMRQGDFSLHLHNVTPQDEQKFNCLVFRKSLELRKILDVVVSLHVAANYSMPVVSGPSQDEELTFTCTSTNGYPRPNVYWINRTDGSLLDGALQSSTVSLNARGLYDVVSVLRIGRAPSVNVGCCIENVLLHQNLTSNQPEMFTGDKKSVPDGPAHDTLEAGSRPVLSVLGVLAMAVVVAVVTGWLCRNRCPHRSHTGEARAAGGARSSGWGEPLQGAALTGSSVS
;
A
#
# COMPACT_ATOMS: atom_id res chain seq x y z
N GLY A 1 17.36 59.35 -29.59
CA GLY A 1 16.27 58.40 -29.28
C GLY A 1 16.82 57.28 -28.43
N HIS A 2 16.07 56.80 -27.44
CA HIS A 2 16.49 55.67 -26.61
C HIS A 2 16.35 54.36 -27.40
N LYS A 3 17.47 53.66 -27.59
CA LYS A 3 17.49 52.31 -28.16
C LYS A 3 17.15 51.32 -27.05
N THR A 4 15.86 51.04 -26.86
CA THR A 4 15.38 50.02 -25.91
C THR A 4 16.00 48.67 -26.27
N SER A 5 16.80 48.12 -25.35
CA SER A 5 17.40 46.80 -25.54
C SER A 5 16.29 45.74 -25.61
N PRO A 6 16.38 44.72 -26.47
CA PRO A 6 15.37 43.68 -26.53
C PRO A 6 15.34 42.91 -25.20
N LEU A 7 14.19 42.94 -24.51
CA LEU A 7 13.90 42.00 -23.44
C LEU A 7 13.87 40.59 -24.05
N VAL A 8 14.95 39.85 -23.79
CA VAL A 8 15.01 38.40 -24.01
C VAL A 8 14.38 37.74 -22.79
N ALA A 9 13.45 36.82 -22.99
CA ALA A 9 12.89 36.03 -21.91
C ALA A 9 13.99 35.25 -21.19
N VAL A 10 14.32 35.67 -19.96
CA VAL A 10 15.24 34.97 -19.07
C VAL A 10 14.54 33.70 -18.59
N SER A 11 15.15 32.53 -18.80
CA SER A 11 14.56 31.26 -18.37
C SER A 11 14.51 31.23 -16.83
N GLN A 12 13.30 31.05 -16.28
CA GLN A 12 13.07 30.95 -14.84
C GLN A 12 12.91 29.48 -14.44
N GLU A 13 13.62 29.03 -13.41
CA GLU A 13 13.41 27.69 -12.84
C GLU A 13 12.52 27.75 -11.59
N ARG A 14 11.60 26.79 -11.47
CA ARG A 14 10.64 26.66 -10.37
C ARG A 14 10.52 25.20 -9.94
N GLU A 15 10.28 24.95 -8.66
CA GLU A 15 9.93 23.62 -8.14
C GLU A 15 8.46 23.56 -7.74
N VAL A 16 7.80 22.42 -8.00
CA VAL A 16 6.43 22.13 -7.57
C VAL A 16 6.40 20.72 -6.99
N ARG A 17 5.72 20.52 -5.86
CA ARG A 17 5.46 19.18 -5.29
C ARG A 17 3.99 18.82 -5.48
N ALA A 18 3.70 17.60 -5.91
CA ALA A 18 2.34 17.09 -6.10
C ALA A 18 2.17 15.68 -5.52
N MET A 19 0.96 15.34 -5.09
CA MET A 19 0.63 14.00 -4.61
C MET A 19 0.17 13.12 -5.78
N VAL A 20 0.52 11.83 -5.76
CA VAL A 20 -0.03 10.84 -6.70
C VAL A 20 -1.57 10.81 -6.58
N GLY A 21 -2.26 10.86 -7.71
CA GLY A 21 -3.71 10.95 -7.80
C GLY A 21 -4.31 12.34 -7.57
N SER A 22 -3.50 13.34 -7.25
CA SER A 22 -3.94 14.74 -7.14
C SER A 22 -3.75 15.53 -8.43
N ASP A 23 -4.27 16.75 -8.47
CA ASP A 23 -4.21 17.64 -9.62
C ASP A 23 -3.27 18.82 -9.32
N VAL A 24 -2.46 19.21 -10.31
CA VAL A 24 -1.41 20.22 -10.13
C VAL A 24 -1.45 21.31 -11.20
N ARG A 25 -1.13 22.54 -10.81
CA ARG A 25 -0.94 23.69 -11.71
C ARG A 25 0.54 24.07 -11.77
N LEU A 26 1.18 23.92 -12.94
CA LEU A 26 2.56 24.35 -13.15
C LEU A 26 2.58 25.82 -13.58
N ALA A 27 3.12 26.69 -12.72
CA ALA A 27 2.95 28.13 -12.84
C ALA A 27 3.80 28.76 -13.96
N CYS A 28 3.15 29.19 -15.05
CA CYS A 28 3.75 30.00 -16.13
C CYS A 28 2.88 31.24 -16.38
N VAL A 29 3.32 32.40 -15.88
CA VAL A 29 2.52 33.63 -15.85
C VAL A 29 3.38 34.80 -16.31
N SER A 30 2.82 35.67 -17.16
CA SER A 30 3.47 36.92 -17.57
C SER A 30 3.46 37.96 -16.45
N LEU A 31 4.44 38.86 -16.49
CA LEU A 31 4.49 40.07 -15.66
C LEU A 31 4.16 41.33 -16.47
N GLU A 32 3.80 41.19 -17.75
CA GLU A 32 3.29 42.29 -18.57
C GLU A 32 1.83 42.61 -18.18
N GLU A 33 1.56 43.88 -17.85
CA GLU A 33 0.19 44.34 -17.57
C GLU A 33 -0.63 44.46 -18.88
N GLY A 34 -1.81 43.83 -18.91
CA GLY A 34 -2.75 43.93 -20.03
C GLY A 34 -3.43 42.61 -20.38
N SER A 35 -4.31 42.64 -21.38
CA SER A 35 -4.96 41.46 -21.94
C SER A 35 -4.19 40.93 -23.15
N PHE A 36 -4.09 39.60 -23.26
CA PHE A 36 -3.46 38.93 -24.39
C PHE A 36 -4.51 38.54 -25.44
N ASP A 37 -4.29 38.92 -26.70
CA ASP A 37 -5.07 38.38 -27.82
C ASP A 37 -4.64 36.93 -28.07
N LEU A 38 -5.60 36.01 -28.04
CA LEU A 38 -5.39 34.59 -28.33
C LEU A 38 -5.04 34.33 -29.80
N ASN A 39 -5.19 35.31 -30.69
CA ASN A 39 -4.72 35.23 -32.08
C ASN A 39 -3.24 35.62 -32.24
N ASP A 40 -2.66 36.26 -31.24
CA ASP A 40 -1.29 36.78 -31.23
C ASP A 40 -0.30 35.88 -30.48
N VAL A 41 -0.77 34.90 -29.70
CA VAL A 41 0.08 34.03 -28.85
C VAL A 41 0.18 32.59 -29.35
N PHE A 42 1.38 32.04 -29.26
CA PHE A 42 1.68 30.62 -29.43
C PHE A 42 2.23 30.08 -28.11
N VAL A 43 1.65 29.00 -27.58
CA VAL A 43 2.03 28.41 -26.28
C VAL A 43 2.46 26.97 -26.49
N TYR A 44 3.57 26.58 -25.89
CA TYR A 44 4.04 25.20 -25.87
C TYR A 44 4.46 24.81 -24.46
N TRP A 45 3.94 23.70 -23.97
CA TRP A 45 4.51 22.97 -22.84
C TRP A 45 5.20 21.72 -23.35
N GLN A 46 6.47 21.54 -22.99
CA GLN A 46 7.31 20.43 -23.45
C GLN A 46 8.12 19.81 -22.31
N ILE A 47 8.59 18.57 -22.50
CA ILE A 47 9.50 17.90 -21.57
C ILE A 47 10.91 18.47 -21.76
N SER A 48 11.52 18.95 -20.68
CA SER A 48 12.79 19.70 -20.68
C SER A 48 13.88 19.04 -19.83
N GLU A 49 13.98 17.73 -19.94
CA GLU A 49 14.94 16.93 -19.17
C GLU A 49 15.98 16.29 -20.10
N PRO A 50 17.25 16.72 -20.04
CA PRO A 50 18.31 16.15 -20.86
C PRO A 50 18.51 14.66 -20.57
N GLY A 51 18.64 13.85 -21.63
CA GLY A 51 18.95 12.42 -21.51
C GLY A 51 17.76 11.47 -21.37
N LYS A 52 16.55 11.95 -21.04
CA LYS A 52 15.33 11.13 -21.18
C LYS A 52 14.99 10.93 -22.66
N ALA A 53 14.54 9.73 -23.03
CA ALA A 53 14.20 9.38 -24.42
C ALA A 53 13.03 10.20 -25.02
N ASN A 54 12.23 10.83 -24.17
CA ASN A 54 11.12 11.71 -24.53
C ASN A 54 11.47 13.21 -24.43
N ALA A 55 12.74 13.59 -24.31
CA ALA A 55 13.15 15.00 -24.25
C ALA A 55 12.61 15.81 -25.45
N LYS A 56 12.08 17.01 -25.17
CA LYS A 56 11.34 17.89 -26.10
C LYS A 56 10.02 17.32 -26.64
N SER A 57 9.48 16.23 -26.10
CA SER A 57 8.10 15.83 -26.40
C SER A 57 7.14 16.94 -25.97
N VAL A 58 6.21 17.31 -26.86
CA VAL A 58 5.17 18.29 -26.54
C VAL A 58 4.13 17.63 -25.64
N VAL A 59 3.84 18.27 -24.51
CA VAL A 59 2.85 17.86 -23.50
C VAL A 59 1.47 18.34 -23.94
N THR A 60 1.34 19.66 -24.11
CA THR A 60 0.20 20.35 -24.74
C THR A 60 0.70 21.63 -25.40
N TYR A 61 -0.07 22.17 -26.34
CA TYR A 61 0.21 23.42 -27.03
C TYR A 61 -1.08 24.19 -27.32
N TYR A 62 -0.96 25.47 -27.64
CA TYR A 62 -2.03 26.28 -28.21
C TYR A 62 -1.52 27.05 -29.42
N LEU A 63 -2.28 27.01 -30.52
CA LEU A 63 -2.01 27.72 -31.77
C LEU A 63 -3.26 28.53 -32.16
N PRO A 64 -3.12 29.80 -32.58
CA PRO A 64 -4.25 30.65 -33.01
C PRO A 64 -5.21 29.98 -34.01
N GLU A 65 -4.67 29.37 -35.06
CA GLU A 65 -5.43 28.96 -36.25
C GLU A 65 -6.25 27.67 -36.06
N ASN A 66 -6.13 27.00 -34.91
CA ASN A 66 -6.93 25.80 -34.57
C ASN A 66 -7.91 26.03 -33.41
N SER A 67 -7.79 27.15 -32.66
CA SER A 67 -8.62 27.57 -31.52
C SER A 67 -8.71 26.63 -30.29
N SER A 68 -8.38 25.34 -30.42
CA SER A 68 -8.28 24.37 -29.32
C SER A 68 -6.85 24.30 -28.78
N ALA A 69 -6.69 24.16 -27.46
CA ALA A 69 -5.46 23.59 -26.90
C ALA A 69 -5.33 22.13 -27.37
N GLY A 70 -4.19 21.79 -27.99
CA GLY A 70 -3.94 20.48 -28.57
C GLY A 70 -2.94 19.66 -27.76
N HIS A 71 -2.98 18.35 -27.97
CA HIS A 71 -2.03 17.39 -27.41
C HIS A 71 -1.16 16.81 -28.52
N SER A 72 0.03 16.33 -28.15
CA SER A 72 0.65 15.23 -28.90
C SER A 72 -0.01 13.92 -28.47
N ASP A 73 0.01 12.88 -29.31
CA ASP A 73 -0.54 11.58 -28.91
C ASP A 73 0.41 10.92 -27.88
N ASN A 74 0.11 11.14 -26.60
CA ASN A 74 1.01 10.92 -25.47
C ASN A 74 0.19 10.61 -24.18
N HIS A 75 0.88 10.38 -23.05
CA HIS A 75 0.24 10.10 -21.76
C HIS A 75 -0.29 11.34 -21.00
N TYR A 76 -0.26 12.52 -21.63
CA TYR A 76 -0.84 13.78 -21.14
C TYR A 76 -2.15 14.13 -21.83
N ARG A 77 -2.48 13.47 -22.95
CA ARG A 77 -3.78 13.55 -23.60
C ARG A 77 -4.91 13.34 -22.58
N ASP A 78 -5.92 14.20 -22.65
CA ASP A 78 -7.08 14.24 -21.76
C ASP A 78 -6.78 14.46 -20.24
N ARG A 79 -5.50 14.62 -19.86
CA ARG A 79 -5.03 14.92 -18.49
C ARG A 79 -4.42 16.31 -18.34
N ALA A 80 -3.78 16.83 -19.39
CA ALA A 80 -3.13 18.14 -19.42
C ALA A 80 -4.01 19.17 -20.15
N TRP A 81 -4.15 20.39 -19.65
CA TRP A 81 -4.86 21.45 -20.37
C TRP A 81 -4.37 22.86 -20.03
N LEU A 82 -4.79 23.82 -20.86
CA LEU A 82 -4.58 25.25 -20.71
C LEU A 82 -5.94 25.95 -20.63
N SER A 83 -6.07 26.97 -19.79
CA SER A 83 -7.30 27.76 -19.64
C SER A 83 -7.25 28.98 -20.56
N LEU A 84 -8.13 29.04 -21.58
CA LEU A 84 -8.16 30.14 -22.54
C LEU A 84 -8.47 31.49 -21.88
N ASP A 85 -9.31 31.51 -20.84
CA ASP A 85 -9.62 32.71 -20.06
C ASP A 85 -8.47 33.14 -19.15
N SER A 86 -7.68 32.20 -18.64
CA SER A 86 -6.43 32.51 -17.93
C SER A 86 -5.37 33.05 -18.90
N MET A 87 -5.27 32.49 -20.10
CA MET A 87 -4.33 32.92 -21.14
C MET A 87 -4.61 34.35 -21.61
N ARG A 88 -5.89 34.75 -21.73
CA ARG A 88 -6.32 36.15 -21.98
C ARG A 88 -5.81 37.12 -20.91
N GLN A 89 -5.56 36.64 -19.69
CA GLN A 89 -5.04 37.40 -18.54
C GLN A 89 -3.53 37.21 -18.33
N GLY A 90 -2.82 36.58 -19.28
CA GLY A 90 -1.37 36.35 -19.20
C GLY A 90 -0.95 35.13 -18.36
N ASP A 91 -1.89 34.29 -17.92
CA ASP A 91 -1.61 33.03 -17.23
C ASP A 91 -1.68 31.85 -18.21
N PHE A 92 -0.50 31.33 -18.56
CA PHE A 92 -0.26 30.23 -19.49
C PHE A 92 0.03 28.91 -18.76
N SER A 93 -0.37 28.79 -17.50
CA SER A 93 -0.09 27.63 -16.66
C SER A 93 -0.67 26.34 -17.22
N LEU A 94 0.12 25.27 -17.12
CA LEU A 94 -0.35 23.92 -17.33
C LEU A 94 -1.19 23.48 -16.14
N HIS A 95 -2.38 22.94 -16.39
CA HIS A 95 -3.12 22.13 -15.43
C HIS A 95 -2.93 20.66 -15.80
N LEU A 96 -2.66 19.80 -14.81
CA LEU A 96 -2.42 18.37 -14.99
C LEU A 96 -3.24 17.56 -13.98
N HIS A 97 -4.17 16.75 -14.48
CA HIS A 97 -5.07 15.89 -13.71
C HIS A 97 -4.38 14.57 -13.33
N ASN A 98 -4.72 14.05 -12.13
CA ASN A 98 -4.40 12.69 -11.70
C ASN A 98 -2.89 12.37 -11.89
N VAL A 99 -2.04 13.10 -11.17
CA VAL A 99 -0.57 12.99 -11.24
C VAL A 99 -0.11 11.57 -10.90
N THR A 100 0.87 11.07 -11.65
CA THR A 100 1.47 9.73 -11.53
C THR A 100 2.98 9.84 -11.33
N PRO A 101 3.66 8.81 -10.79
CA PRO A 101 5.13 8.81 -10.66
C PRO A 101 5.88 9.07 -11.97
N GLN A 102 5.29 8.71 -13.12
CA GLN A 102 5.85 8.93 -14.45
C GLN A 102 5.88 10.42 -14.86
N ASP A 103 5.10 11.27 -14.19
CA ASP A 103 5.10 12.72 -14.43
C ASP A 103 6.23 13.45 -13.66
N GLU A 104 7.07 12.76 -12.87
CA GLU A 104 8.24 13.35 -12.21
C GLU A 104 9.35 13.67 -13.25
N GLN A 105 9.40 14.94 -13.63
CA GLN A 105 10.34 15.47 -14.63
C GLN A 105 10.41 17.00 -14.62
N LYS A 106 11.34 17.54 -15.41
CA LYS A 106 11.33 18.97 -15.76
C LYS A 106 10.41 19.24 -16.97
N PHE A 107 9.44 20.13 -16.79
CA PHE A 107 8.59 20.69 -17.83
C PHE A 107 9.13 22.07 -18.25
N ASN A 108 8.85 22.53 -19.46
CA ASN A 108 9.18 23.88 -19.93
C ASN A 108 8.03 24.51 -20.69
N CYS A 109 7.60 25.68 -20.21
CA CYS A 109 6.65 26.59 -20.83
C CYS A 109 7.40 27.55 -21.74
N LEU A 110 6.99 27.62 -23.00
CA LEU A 110 7.46 28.59 -23.99
C LEU A 110 6.25 29.35 -24.54
N VAL A 111 6.29 30.68 -24.49
CA VAL A 111 5.26 31.55 -25.09
C VAL A 111 5.91 32.50 -26.08
N PHE A 112 5.37 32.56 -27.29
CA PHE A 112 5.83 33.43 -28.38
C PHE A 112 4.70 34.35 -28.85
N ARG A 113 5.03 35.57 -29.31
CA ARG A 113 4.06 36.58 -29.75
C ARG A 113 4.24 36.94 -31.23
N LYS A 114 3.17 36.82 -32.04
CA LYS A 114 3.16 37.00 -33.51
C LYS A 114 3.54 38.43 -33.91
N SER A 115 2.95 39.41 -33.25
CA SER A 115 3.17 40.86 -33.40
C SER A 115 4.59 41.31 -33.06
N LEU A 116 5.36 40.48 -32.35
CA LEU A 116 6.78 40.71 -32.01
C LEU A 116 7.71 39.79 -32.82
N GLU A 117 7.39 39.53 -34.09
CA GLU A 117 8.20 38.70 -35.00
C GLU A 117 8.43 37.26 -34.48
N LEU A 118 7.41 36.67 -33.83
CA LEU A 118 7.50 35.40 -33.10
C LEU A 118 8.56 35.38 -31.99
N ARG A 119 8.87 36.54 -31.37
CA ARG A 119 9.72 36.61 -30.18
C ARG A 119 9.13 35.78 -29.04
N LYS A 120 9.99 34.98 -28.41
CA LYS A 120 9.74 34.33 -27.12
C LYS A 120 9.62 35.38 -26.02
N ILE A 121 8.43 35.49 -25.43
CA ILE A 121 8.12 36.41 -24.31
C ILE A 121 8.19 35.71 -22.94
N LEU A 122 7.98 34.39 -22.89
CA LEU A 122 8.19 33.59 -21.68
C LEU A 122 9.02 32.33 -21.95
N ASP A 123 9.87 32.02 -20.99
CA ASP A 123 10.61 30.77 -20.86
C ASP A 123 10.62 30.41 -19.38
N VAL A 124 9.90 29.35 -19.00
CA VAL A 124 9.82 28.91 -17.59
C VAL A 124 10.03 27.41 -17.55
N VAL A 125 11.01 26.95 -16.79
CA VAL A 125 11.24 25.54 -16.45
C VAL A 125 10.59 25.25 -15.10
N VAL A 126 9.82 24.17 -15.02
CA VAL A 126 9.17 23.72 -13.78
C VAL A 126 9.55 22.27 -13.51
N SER A 127 10.32 22.05 -12.45
CA SER A 127 10.62 20.73 -11.91
C SER A 127 9.41 20.25 -11.10
N LEU A 128 8.71 19.23 -11.60
CA LEU A 128 7.62 18.59 -10.87
C LEU A 128 8.15 17.39 -10.09
N HIS A 129 8.08 17.47 -8.78
CA HIS A 129 8.38 16.39 -7.86
C HIS A 129 7.09 15.71 -7.40
N VAL A 130 7.06 14.39 -7.47
CA VAL A 130 5.86 13.59 -7.19
C VAL A 130 6.04 12.82 -5.89
N ALA A 131 4.99 12.71 -5.08
CA ALA A 131 5.02 12.05 -3.79
C ALA A 131 3.77 11.19 -3.51
N ALA A 132 3.94 10.13 -2.71
CA ALA A 132 2.84 9.35 -2.15
C ALA A 132 3.17 8.95 -0.70
N ASN A 133 2.16 9.02 0.18
CA ASN A 133 2.28 8.56 1.55
C ASN A 133 2.44 7.04 1.57
N TYR A 134 3.40 6.55 2.34
CA TYR A 134 3.53 5.13 2.64
C TYR A 134 2.36 4.66 3.52
N SER A 135 1.97 3.39 3.39
CA SER A 135 1.07 2.77 4.38
C SER A 135 1.76 2.71 5.74
N MET A 136 0.99 2.88 6.83
CA MET A 136 1.50 2.74 8.20
C MET A 136 2.28 1.43 8.35
N PRO A 137 3.54 1.43 8.84
CA PRO A 137 4.35 0.22 8.84
C PRO A 137 3.77 -0.84 9.78
N VAL A 138 3.68 -2.08 9.29
CA VAL A 138 3.25 -3.24 10.05
C VAL A 138 4.48 -4.08 10.36
N VAL A 139 4.78 -4.26 11.65
CA VAL A 139 5.81 -5.18 12.14
C VAL A 139 5.13 -6.49 12.51
N SER A 140 5.81 -7.60 12.26
CA SER A 140 5.34 -8.96 12.51
C SER A 140 6.49 -9.85 13.00
N GLY A 141 6.25 -10.58 14.09
CA GLY A 141 7.20 -11.53 14.66
C GLY A 141 7.16 -11.61 16.20
N PRO A 142 8.30 -11.95 16.84
CA PRO A 142 9.47 -12.57 16.21
C PRO A 142 9.19 -14.00 15.75
N SER A 143 9.82 -14.47 14.66
CA SER A 143 9.98 -15.92 14.48
C SER A 143 10.92 -16.47 15.55
N GLN A 144 10.62 -17.67 16.06
CA GLN A 144 11.34 -18.28 17.18
C GLN A 144 12.41 -19.27 16.70
N ASP A 145 13.33 -18.75 15.90
CA ASP A 145 14.57 -19.45 15.51
C ASP A 145 15.66 -19.26 16.58
N GLU A 146 16.91 -19.64 16.33
CA GLU A 146 18.02 -19.35 17.27
C GLU A 146 18.14 -17.85 17.58
N GLU A 147 17.89 -17.02 16.57
CA GLU A 147 17.84 -15.56 16.59
C GLU A 147 16.39 -15.05 16.44
N LEU A 148 16.05 -13.92 17.07
CA LEU A 148 14.72 -13.32 16.92
C LEU A 148 14.66 -12.54 15.62
N THR A 149 13.80 -12.97 14.68
CA THR A 149 13.61 -12.29 13.39
C THR A 149 12.28 -11.56 13.34
N PHE A 150 12.32 -10.25 13.11
CA PHE A 150 11.16 -9.37 12.92
C PHE A 150 11.06 -8.93 11.46
N THR A 151 9.84 -8.93 10.90
CA THR A 151 9.59 -8.43 9.54
C THR A 151 8.70 -7.20 9.57
N CYS A 152 9.16 -6.10 8.98
CA CYS A 152 8.41 -4.88 8.74
C CYS A 152 7.95 -4.80 7.28
N THR A 153 6.71 -4.39 7.07
CA THR A 153 6.13 -4.14 5.75
C THR A 153 5.49 -2.75 5.68
N SER A 154 5.64 -2.08 4.54
CA SER A 154 4.96 -0.83 4.21
C SER A 154 4.83 -0.72 2.68
N THR A 155 3.79 -0.05 2.18
CA THR A 155 3.41 -0.13 0.76
C THR A 155 2.97 1.21 0.17
N ASN A 156 3.02 1.29 -1.15
CA ASN A 156 2.41 2.32 -1.99
C ASN A 156 2.87 3.77 -1.78
N GLY A 157 4.07 3.96 -1.22
CA GLY A 157 4.67 5.29 -1.11
C GLY A 157 5.57 5.64 -2.29
N TYR A 158 5.95 6.91 -2.39
CA TYR A 158 6.83 7.44 -3.43
C TYR A 158 7.41 8.80 -2.98
N PRO A 159 8.67 9.17 -3.29
CA PRO A 159 9.71 8.36 -3.94
C PRO A 159 10.27 7.28 -3.00
N ARG A 160 11.36 6.60 -3.39
CA ARG A 160 12.00 5.52 -2.62
C ARG A 160 12.33 6.00 -1.19
N PRO A 161 12.05 5.22 -0.13
CA PRO A 161 12.15 5.69 1.24
C PRO A 161 13.51 5.37 1.87
N ASN A 162 13.78 6.01 3.01
CA ASN A 162 14.72 5.48 3.98
C ASN A 162 13.97 4.58 4.99
N VAL A 163 14.68 3.58 5.53
CA VAL A 163 14.11 2.53 6.38
C VAL A 163 15.03 2.31 7.58
N TYR A 164 14.45 2.41 8.77
CA TYR A 164 15.18 2.33 10.04
C TYR A 164 14.45 1.44 11.04
N TRP A 165 15.20 0.68 11.84
CA TRP A 165 14.67 0.07 13.06
C TRP A 165 15.13 0.84 14.29
N ILE A 166 14.23 0.96 15.27
CA ILE A 166 14.45 1.65 16.55
C ILE A 166 14.15 0.74 17.74
N ASN A 167 14.87 0.95 18.84
CA ASN A 167 14.44 0.49 20.16
C ASN A 167 13.38 1.47 20.70
N ARG A 168 12.17 0.99 20.96
CA ARG A 168 11.08 1.83 21.52
C ARG A 168 11.28 2.20 22.98
N THR A 169 12.22 1.56 23.67
CA THR A 169 12.48 1.76 25.10
C THR A 169 13.24 3.06 25.38
N ASP A 170 14.11 3.47 24.45
CA ASP A 170 14.97 4.66 24.56
C ASP A 170 14.92 5.58 23.32
N GLY A 171 14.30 5.14 22.22
CA GLY A 171 14.21 5.87 20.96
C GLY A 171 15.46 5.77 20.08
N SER A 172 16.45 4.95 20.45
CA SER A 172 17.70 4.79 19.70
C SER A 172 17.50 4.02 18.38
N LEU A 173 18.34 4.33 17.39
CA LEU A 173 18.47 3.56 16.16
C LEU A 173 19.22 2.25 16.44
N LEU A 174 18.75 1.14 15.86
CA LEU A 174 19.47 -0.13 15.87
C LEU A 174 20.59 -0.13 14.82
N ASP A 175 21.56 -1.03 14.98
CA ASP A 175 22.69 -1.16 14.05
C ASP A 175 22.21 -1.55 12.64
N GLY A 176 22.69 -0.81 11.64
CA GLY A 176 22.44 -1.05 10.22
C GLY A 176 22.88 -2.44 9.74
N ALA A 177 23.84 -3.07 10.43
CA ALA A 177 24.28 -4.45 10.14
C ALA A 177 23.23 -5.52 10.48
N LEU A 178 22.25 -5.22 11.34
CA LEU A 178 21.23 -6.15 11.82
C LEU A 178 19.95 -6.15 10.96
N GLN A 179 19.84 -5.20 10.02
CA GLN A 179 18.66 -4.99 9.17
C GLN A 179 18.95 -5.27 7.69
N SER A 180 18.03 -5.95 7.02
CA SER A 180 18.06 -6.21 5.57
C SER A 180 16.78 -5.69 4.93
N SER A 181 16.90 -4.63 4.13
CA SER A 181 15.76 -3.89 3.56
C SER A 181 15.67 -4.05 2.05
N THR A 182 14.62 -4.74 1.60
CA THR A 182 14.21 -4.82 0.20
C THR A 182 13.20 -3.72 -0.11
N VAL A 183 13.41 -2.98 -1.19
CA VAL A 183 12.44 -2.01 -1.70
C VAL A 183 12.18 -2.31 -3.17
N SER A 184 10.94 -2.63 -3.51
CA SER A 184 10.48 -3.04 -4.84
C SER A 184 9.52 -2.02 -5.44
N LEU A 185 9.49 -1.91 -6.77
CA LEU A 185 8.48 -1.13 -7.49
C LEU A 185 7.30 -2.03 -7.86
N ASN A 186 6.08 -1.59 -7.58
CA ASN A 186 4.86 -2.33 -7.90
C ASN A 186 4.22 -1.88 -9.22
N ALA A 187 3.16 -2.56 -9.65
CA ALA A 187 2.50 -2.33 -10.93
C ALA A 187 1.90 -0.91 -11.12
N ARG A 188 1.82 -0.09 -10.07
CA ARG A 188 1.41 1.32 -10.13
C ARG A 188 2.57 2.32 -10.25
N GLY A 189 3.82 1.83 -10.27
CA GLY A 189 5.01 2.70 -10.19
C GLY A 189 5.26 3.24 -8.79
N LEU A 190 4.67 2.65 -7.75
CA LEU A 190 4.87 3.01 -6.35
C LEU A 190 5.82 2.01 -5.69
N TYR A 191 6.47 2.43 -4.60
CA TYR A 191 7.40 1.59 -3.86
C TYR A 191 6.71 0.85 -2.71
N ASP A 192 7.02 -0.45 -2.63
CA ASP A 192 6.70 -1.31 -1.50
C ASP A 192 8.01 -1.73 -0.79
N VAL A 193 7.94 -1.85 0.53
CA VAL A 193 9.08 -2.08 1.43
C VAL A 193 8.86 -3.36 2.22
N VAL A 194 9.87 -4.22 2.23
CA VAL A 194 9.99 -5.33 3.19
C VAL A 194 11.35 -5.22 3.85
N SER A 195 11.38 -5.01 5.17
CA SER A 195 12.61 -4.98 5.96
C SER A 195 12.60 -6.08 7.00
N VAL A 196 13.72 -6.75 7.17
CA VAL A 196 13.91 -7.84 8.13
C VAL A 196 14.99 -7.43 9.12
N LEU A 197 14.65 -7.38 10.41
CA LEU A 197 15.59 -7.19 11.51
C LEU A 197 15.87 -8.53 12.17
N ARG A 198 17.14 -8.80 12.47
CA ARG A 198 17.59 -9.97 13.22
C ARG A 198 18.36 -9.55 14.46
N ILE A 199 18.00 -10.08 15.62
CA ILE A 199 18.68 -9.78 16.89
C ILE A 199 18.79 -11.01 17.81
N GLY A 200 19.91 -11.10 18.51
CA GLY A 200 20.11 -12.08 19.57
C GLY A 200 19.04 -11.97 20.67
N ARG A 201 18.70 -13.11 21.28
CA ARG A 201 17.65 -13.21 22.31
C ARG A 201 17.99 -12.36 23.55
N ALA A 202 17.13 -11.40 23.86
CA ALA A 202 17.20 -10.58 25.08
C ALA A 202 15.96 -10.81 25.99
N PRO A 203 16.02 -10.48 27.30
CA PRO A 203 14.92 -10.75 28.24
C PRO A 203 13.62 -10.01 27.90
N SER A 204 13.74 -8.81 27.35
CA SER A 204 12.64 -7.98 26.85
C SER A 204 13.11 -7.24 25.60
N VAL A 205 12.44 -7.46 24.48
CA VAL A 205 12.64 -6.73 23.21
C VAL A 205 11.40 -5.90 22.93
N ASN A 206 11.57 -4.65 22.49
CA ASN A 206 10.49 -3.75 22.12
C ASN A 206 10.92 -2.88 20.93
N VAL A 207 10.69 -3.36 19.70
CA VAL A 207 11.21 -2.75 18.47
C VAL A 207 10.15 -1.98 17.69
N GLY A 208 10.59 -0.97 16.95
CA GLY A 208 9.77 -0.24 15.99
C GLY A 208 10.46 -0.16 14.63
N CYS A 209 9.70 -0.35 13.57
CA CYS A 209 10.11 0.01 12.21
C CYS A 209 9.62 1.43 11.89
N CYS A 210 10.50 2.22 11.27
CA CYS A 210 10.25 3.58 10.81
C CYS A 210 10.55 3.69 9.30
N ILE A 211 9.63 4.32 8.57
CA ILE A 211 9.72 4.60 7.14
C ILE A 211 9.70 6.12 6.94
N GLU A 212 10.75 6.67 6.33
CA GLU A 212 10.89 8.10 6.03
C GLU A 212 10.61 8.37 4.56
N ASN A 213 9.68 9.29 4.29
CA ASN A 213 9.54 9.97 3.01
C ASN A 213 10.19 11.35 3.08
N VAL A 214 11.43 11.43 2.58
CA VAL A 214 12.28 12.63 2.61
C VAL A 214 11.62 13.83 1.88
N LEU A 215 10.91 13.59 0.77
CA LEU A 215 10.27 14.64 -0.04
C LEU A 215 9.05 15.27 0.65
N LEU A 216 8.37 14.49 1.50
CA LEU A 216 7.25 14.94 2.33
C LEU A 216 7.67 15.38 3.75
N HIS A 217 8.94 15.18 4.10
CA HIS A 217 9.45 15.36 5.47
C HIS A 217 8.61 14.58 6.51
N GLN A 218 8.16 13.39 6.14
CA GLN A 218 7.23 12.56 6.93
C GLN A 218 7.90 11.24 7.36
N ASN A 219 7.89 10.98 8.67
CA ASN A 219 8.33 9.72 9.25
C ASN A 219 7.12 8.95 9.80
N LEU A 220 6.88 7.75 9.29
CA LEU A 220 5.86 6.84 9.81
C LEU A 220 6.53 5.75 10.63
N THR A 221 6.25 5.72 11.94
CA THR A 221 6.67 4.64 12.82
C THR A 221 5.49 3.70 13.08
N SER A 222 5.74 2.39 13.02
CA SER A 222 4.75 1.34 13.30
C SER A 222 3.99 1.56 14.63
N ASN A 223 2.72 1.13 14.69
CA ASN A 223 1.82 1.42 15.81
C ASN A 223 1.72 0.31 16.88
N GLN A 224 2.22 -0.90 16.62
CA GLN A 224 2.18 -2.01 17.58
C GLN A 224 3.51 -2.12 18.37
N PRO A 225 3.46 -2.33 19.70
CA PRO A 225 4.59 -2.81 20.47
C PRO A 225 4.65 -4.34 20.39
N GLU A 226 5.48 -4.89 19.51
CA GLU A 226 5.86 -6.31 19.60
C GLU A 226 6.85 -6.48 20.76
N MET A 227 6.29 -6.66 21.96
CA MET A 227 7.04 -6.97 23.16
C MET A 227 7.29 -8.48 23.26
N PHE A 228 8.49 -8.93 22.90
CA PHE A 228 8.93 -10.28 23.24
C PHE A 228 9.46 -10.29 24.67
N THR A 229 8.85 -11.08 25.54
CA THR A 229 9.37 -11.42 26.87
C THR A 229 9.89 -12.85 26.86
N GLY A 230 11.15 -13.03 27.28
CA GLY A 230 11.79 -14.34 27.25
C GLY A 230 11.28 -15.29 28.33
N ASP A 231 10.60 -16.37 27.95
CA ASP A 231 10.12 -17.40 28.87
C ASP A 231 11.27 -18.03 29.69
N LYS A 232 11.24 -17.77 31.00
CA LYS A 232 12.14 -18.43 31.96
C LYS A 232 11.69 -19.87 32.19
N LYS A 233 12.22 -20.80 31.38
CA LYS A 233 12.04 -22.24 31.58
C LYS A 233 12.56 -22.67 32.96
N SER A 234 11.66 -22.79 33.93
CA SER A 234 11.95 -23.23 35.29
C SER A 234 12.38 -24.70 35.30
N VAL A 235 13.63 -24.94 35.68
CA VAL A 235 14.13 -26.29 36.00
C VAL A 235 13.57 -26.71 37.37
N PRO A 236 12.94 -27.89 37.50
CA PRO A 236 12.44 -28.37 38.78
C PRO A 236 13.56 -29.06 39.57
N ASP A 237 14.36 -28.26 40.29
CA ASP A 237 15.20 -28.81 41.35
C ASP A 237 14.34 -29.23 42.55
N GLY A 238 14.58 -30.44 43.04
CA GLY A 238 14.10 -30.93 44.32
C GLY A 238 15.17 -31.84 44.95
N PRO A 239 14.93 -32.39 46.16
CA PRO A 239 13.72 -32.26 46.97
C PRO A 239 13.97 -31.59 48.34
N ALA A 240 12.90 -31.12 48.97
CA ALA A 240 12.86 -30.87 50.41
C ALA A 240 11.59 -31.49 51.00
N HIS A 241 11.66 -31.94 52.26
CA HIS A 241 10.53 -32.51 52.99
C HIS A 241 9.54 -31.42 53.38
N ASP A 242 8.25 -31.62 53.11
CA ASP A 242 7.17 -30.86 53.75
C ASP A 242 6.18 -31.79 54.42
N THR A 243 5.72 -31.37 55.61
CA THR A 243 4.87 -32.19 56.49
C THR A 243 3.40 -31.83 56.26
N LEU A 244 2.60 -32.79 55.78
CA LEU A 244 1.18 -32.59 55.50
C LEU A 244 0.34 -32.55 56.78
N GLU A 245 0.03 -31.34 57.25
CA GLU A 245 -1.08 -31.09 58.16
C GLU A 245 -2.36 -30.65 57.41
N ALA A 246 -3.52 -30.92 58.01
CA ALA A 246 -4.77 -31.07 57.25
C ALA A 246 -5.56 -29.77 56.99
N GLY A 247 -5.90 -29.51 55.72
CA GLY A 247 -6.68 -28.34 55.26
C GLY A 247 -7.93 -28.73 54.46
N SER A 248 -8.90 -29.36 55.11
CA SER A 248 -10.08 -30.01 54.51
C SER A 248 -10.91 -29.19 53.50
N ARG A 249 -11.14 -29.74 52.30
CA ARG A 249 -12.34 -29.51 51.46
C ARG A 249 -12.71 -30.79 50.68
N PRO A 250 -14.00 -31.09 50.44
CA PRO A 250 -14.42 -32.43 50.02
C PRO A 250 -14.25 -32.68 48.52
N VAL A 251 -13.40 -33.65 48.16
CA VAL A 251 -13.44 -34.28 46.84
C VAL A 251 -14.62 -35.24 46.80
N LEU A 252 -15.65 -34.90 46.02
CA LEU A 252 -16.78 -35.79 45.75
C LEU A 252 -16.30 -37.04 45.00
N SER A 253 -16.10 -38.13 45.73
CA SER A 253 -15.66 -39.40 45.16
C SER A 253 -16.74 -39.99 44.26
N VAL A 254 -16.57 -39.80 42.94
CA VAL A 254 -17.43 -40.36 41.90
C VAL A 254 -17.53 -41.89 42.02
N LEU A 255 -16.46 -42.54 42.49
CA LEU A 255 -16.45 -43.98 42.81
C LEU A 255 -17.45 -44.36 43.91
N GLY A 256 -17.62 -43.51 44.94
CA GLY A 256 -18.61 -43.73 45.99
C GLY A 256 -20.05 -43.61 45.49
N VAL A 257 -20.32 -42.63 44.62
CA VAL A 257 -21.63 -42.45 43.97
C VAL A 257 -21.94 -43.63 43.05
N LEU A 258 -20.96 -44.09 42.25
CA LEU A 258 -21.09 -45.28 41.40
C LEU A 258 -21.32 -46.55 42.22
N ALA A 259 -20.60 -46.75 43.32
CA ALA A 259 -20.80 -47.90 44.21
C ALA A 259 -22.21 -47.91 44.82
N MET A 260 -22.70 -46.77 45.31
CA MET A 260 -24.08 -46.65 45.82
C MET A 260 -25.12 -46.87 44.72
N ALA A 261 -24.89 -46.37 43.50
CA ALA A 261 -25.77 -46.61 42.36
C ALA A 261 -25.84 -48.11 41.98
N VAL A 262 -24.70 -48.81 42.01
CA VAL A 262 -24.63 -50.27 41.79
C VAL A 262 -25.36 -51.03 42.91
N VAL A 263 -25.19 -50.65 44.18
CA VAL A 263 -25.93 -51.28 45.29
C VAL A 263 -27.44 -51.06 45.16
N VAL A 264 -27.88 -49.85 44.80
CA VAL A 264 -29.29 -49.55 44.54
C VAL A 264 -29.82 -50.32 43.33
N ALA A 265 -29.04 -50.46 42.25
CA ALA A 265 -29.40 -51.28 41.09
C ALA A 265 -29.51 -52.78 41.44
N VAL A 266 -28.64 -53.31 42.29
CA VAL A 266 -28.70 -54.70 42.78
C VAL A 266 -29.93 -54.90 43.67
N VAL A 267 -30.19 -53.99 44.63
CA VAL A 267 -31.35 -54.09 45.53
C VAL A 267 -32.67 -53.94 44.76
N THR A 268 -32.79 -52.97 43.85
CA THR A 268 -33.98 -52.81 43.01
C THR A 268 -34.16 -53.98 42.04
N GLY A 269 -33.07 -54.49 41.44
CA GLY A 269 -33.10 -55.70 40.62
C GLY A 269 -33.58 -56.94 41.40
N TRP A 270 -33.14 -57.10 42.65
CA TRP A 270 -33.55 -58.20 43.53
C TRP A 270 -35.03 -58.07 43.95
N LEU A 271 -35.49 -56.87 44.27
CA LEU A 271 -36.89 -56.58 44.61
C LEU A 271 -37.83 -56.78 43.41
N CYS A 272 -37.45 -56.31 42.21
CA CYS A 272 -38.22 -56.51 40.98
C CYS A 272 -38.25 -57.99 40.57
N ARG A 273 -37.15 -58.73 40.73
CA ARG A 273 -37.08 -60.17 40.44
C ARG A 273 -37.98 -61.01 41.35
N ASN A 274 -38.33 -60.52 42.53
CA ASN A 274 -39.32 -61.14 43.43
C ASN A 274 -40.77 -60.68 43.17
N ARG A 275 -41.01 -59.81 42.17
CA ARG A 275 -42.35 -59.26 41.85
C ARG A 275 -42.63 -59.09 40.34
N CYS A 276 -42.42 -60.15 39.54
CA CYS A 276 -43.33 -60.46 38.42
C CYS A 276 -43.11 -61.88 37.85
N PRO A 277 -44.19 -62.59 37.42
CA PRO A 277 -44.08 -63.92 36.80
C PRO A 277 -43.79 -63.86 35.29
N HIS A 278 -43.53 -65.05 34.70
CA HIS A 278 -43.22 -65.28 33.28
C HIS A 278 -44.10 -64.52 32.26
N ARG A 279 -43.45 -63.94 31.25
CA ARG A 279 -43.90 -64.00 29.86
C ARG A 279 -42.71 -64.05 28.89
N SER A 280 -42.96 -64.44 27.64
CA SER A 280 -41.98 -64.97 26.68
C SER A 280 -41.96 -64.22 25.34
N HIS A 281 -41.01 -64.60 24.48
CA HIS A 281 -40.91 -64.41 23.02
C HIS A 281 -40.21 -63.16 22.42
N THR A 282 -38.96 -63.41 21.95
CA THR A 282 -38.42 -63.23 20.57
C THR A 282 -38.74 -62.01 19.69
N GLY A 283 -37.67 -61.42 19.13
CA GLY A 283 -37.61 -60.86 17.76
C GLY A 283 -38.23 -59.47 17.55
N GLU A 284 -37.85 -58.67 16.56
CA GLU A 284 -36.91 -58.84 15.42
C GLU A 284 -36.32 -57.45 15.06
N ALA A 285 -35.42 -57.36 14.07
CA ALA A 285 -34.84 -56.09 13.60
C ALA A 285 -35.40 -55.62 12.24
N ARG A 286 -35.50 -54.29 12.06
CA ARG A 286 -35.44 -53.49 10.81
C ARG A 286 -35.49 -51.99 11.22
N ALA A 287 -34.84 -50.97 10.64
CA ALA A 287 -33.99 -50.74 9.45
C ALA A 287 -34.61 -49.83 8.37
N ALA A 288 -33.74 -49.00 7.76
CA ALA A 288 -33.83 -48.33 6.45
C ALA A 288 -34.68 -47.03 6.27
N GLY A 289 -34.25 -46.22 5.28
CA GLY A 289 -34.95 -45.04 4.71
C GLY A 289 -34.39 -43.67 5.13
N GLY A 290 -33.83 -42.81 4.25
CA GLY A 290 -33.30 -43.02 2.89
C GLY A 290 -34.00 -42.25 1.73
N ALA A 291 -33.41 -41.15 1.25
CA ALA A 291 -33.61 -40.48 -0.07
C ALA A 291 -32.51 -39.37 -0.26
N ARG A 292 -31.95 -38.97 -1.42
CA ARG A 292 -32.30 -38.98 -2.88
C ARG A 292 -33.18 -37.79 -3.32
N SER A 293 -32.94 -37.03 -4.41
CA SER A 293 -31.83 -36.93 -5.42
C SER A 293 -31.34 -35.45 -5.51
N SER A 294 -31.01 -34.71 -6.60
CA SER A 294 -30.99 -34.81 -8.09
C SER A 294 -30.21 -33.59 -8.68
N GLY A 295 -29.79 -33.47 -9.95
CA GLY A 295 -29.91 -34.42 -11.07
C GLY A 295 -29.72 -33.88 -12.53
N TRP A 296 -29.04 -32.75 -12.80
CA TRP A 296 -28.85 -32.16 -14.16
C TRP A 296 -27.42 -31.58 -14.32
N GLY A 297 -26.79 -31.44 -15.49
CA GLY A 297 -27.16 -31.82 -16.88
C GLY A 297 -26.27 -31.12 -17.94
N GLU A 298 -25.62 -31.86 -18.84
CA GLU A 298 -24.62 -31.43 -19.88
C GLU A 298 -25.01 -32.11 -21.25
N PRO A 299 -24.25 -32.10 -22.38
CA PRO A 299 -23.11 -31.29 -22.88
C PRO A 299 -23.19 -30.88 -24.42
N LEU A 300 -22.05 -30.55 -25.07
CA LEU A 300 -21.69 -30.64 -26.54
C LEU A 300 -22.14 -29.52 -27.52
N GLN A 301 -21.52 -29.23 -28.70
CA GLN A 301 -20.12 -29.40 -29.25
C GLN A 301 -19.90 -28.59 -30.58
N GLY A 302 -18.63 -28.27 -30.91
CA GLY A 302 -18.07 -28.13 -32.29
C GLY A 302 -18.25 -26.80 -33.06
N ALA A 303 -17.59 -26.53 -34.21
CA ALA A 303 -16.35 -27.07 -34.84
C ALA A 303 -15.90 -26.25 -36.10
N ALA A 304 -14.66 -26.45 -36.58
CA ALA A 304 -14.08 -26.10 -37.92
C ALA A 304 -13.67 -24.63 -38.24
N LEU A 305 -12.42 -24.33 -38.67
CA LEU A 305 -11.86 -24.13 -40.06
C LEU A 305 -12.32 -22.82 -40.77
N THR A 306 -11.56 -22.01 -41.55
CA THR A 306 -10.19 -21.98 -42.15
C THR A 306 -9.59 -20.53 -42.03
N GLY A 307 -8.43 -20.08 -42.57
CA GLY A 307 -7.22 -20.72 -43.14
C GLY A 307 -6.55 -19.98 -44.34
N SER A 308 -5.25 -19.62 -44.20
CA SER A 308 -4.23 -19.27 -45.25
C SER A 308 -4.18 -17.88 -45.97
N SER A 309 -2.92 -17.45 -46.19
CA SER A 309 -2.36 -16.77 -47.40
C SER A 309 -2.12 -15.23 -47.45
N VAL A 310 -0.83 -14.87 -47.34
CA VAL A 310 -0.03 -13.94 -48.19
C VAL A 310 -0.61 -12.58 -48.64
N SER A 311 0.06 -11.50 -48.22
CA SER A 311 0.81 -10.61 -49.13
C SER A 311 1.92 -9.85 -48.40
#